data_AF-A0A944NY54-F1
#
_entry.id   AF-A0A944NY54-F1
#
_cell.length_a   1.000
_cell.length_b   1.000
_cell.length_c   1.000
_cell.angle_alpha   90.00
_cell.angle_beta   90.00
_cell.angle_gamma   90.00
#
_symmetry.space_group_name_H-M   'P 1'
#
loop_
_entity.id
_entity.type
_entity.pdbx_description
1 polymer ?
#
loop_
_entity_poly.entity_id
_entity_poly.type
_entity_poly.pdbx_seq_one_letter_code
_entity_poly.pdbx_strand_id
1 'polypeptide(L)'
;QLMRRRPEIQGFISIAPPASQYDFSFLAPCPASGMIIHGDKDEVIPQSSVDKLAQKLQKQKNITIDYRTIEGSDHFFSDHLDPLNGHIEDYLDKTLPAKAA
;
A
#
# COMPACT_ATOMS: atom_id res chain seq x y z
N GLN A 1 -5.52 1.05 -12.87
CA GLN A 1 -5.00 1.34 -14.23
C GLN A 1 -4.21 2.65 -14.37
N LEU A 2 -4.33 3.62 -13.44
CA LEU A 2 -3.69 4.93 -13.55
C LEU A 2 -2.15 4.89 -13.59
N MET A 3 -1.52 4.14 -12.67
CA MET A 3 -0.06 4.13 -12.50
C MET A 3 0.71 3.70 -13.76
N ARG A 4 0.23 2.70 -14.52
CA ARG A 4 0.88 2.28 -15.77
C ARG A 4 0.76 3.31 -16.90
N ARG A 5 -0.15 4.29 -16.78
CA ARG A 5 -0.45 5.27 -17.84
C ARG A 5 0.15 6.64 -17.57
N ARG A 6 0.71 6.88 -16.38
CA ARG A 6 1.20 8.18 -15.92
C ARG A 6 2.61 8.03 -15.35
N PRO A 7 3.66 8.10 -16.19
CA PRO A 7 5.05 7.90 -15.77
C PRO A 7 5.55 8.96 -14.78
N GLU A 8 4.85 10.09 -14.64
CA GLU A 8 5.13 11.11 -13.64
C GLU A 8 4.74 10.70 -12.21
N ILE A 9 3.98 9.60 -12.03
CA ILE A 9 3.65 9.07 -10.71
C ILE A 9 4.88 8.34 -10.15
N GLN A 10 5.49 8.93 -9.14
CA GLN A 10 6.74 8.43 -8.54
C GLN A 10 6.53 7.50 -7.35
N GLY A 11 5.32 7.45 -6.79
CA GLY A 11 4.99 6.62 -5.65
C GLY A 11 3.50 6.44 -5.45
N PHE A 12 3.12 5.51 -4.57
CA PHE A 12 1.72 5.29 -4.20
C PHE A 12 1.59 4.82 -2.74
N ILE A 13 0.43 5.07 -2.16
CA ILE A 13 -0.02 4.45 -0.91
C ILE A 13 -1.36 3.79 -1.20
N SER A 14 -1.50 2.51 -0.87
CA SER A 14 -2.73 1.75 -1.02
C SER A 14 -3.23 1.30 0.35
N ILE A 15 -4.41 1.77 0.74
CA ILE A 15 -5.05 1.48 2.02
C ILE A 15 -6.17 0.46 1.77
N ALA A 16 -6.16 -0.64 2.51
CA ALA A 16 -7.10 -1.76 2.39
C ALA A 16 -7.41 -2.15 0.93
N PRO A 17 -6.37 -2.49 0.12
CA PRO A 17 -6.59 -2.80 -1.29
C PRO A 17 -7.55 -3.98 -1.43
N PRO A 18 -8.57 -3.90 -2.31
CA PRO A 18 -9.54 -4.98 -2.51
C PRO A 18 -8.98 -6.15 -3.34
N ALA A 19 -7.89 -6.75 -2.86
CA ALA A 19 -7.09 -7.75 -3.57
C ALA A 19 -7.80 -9.09 -3.80
N SER A 20 -8.88 -9.37 -3.06
CA SER A 20 -9.76 -10.53 -3.29
C SER A 20 -10.82 -10.27 -4.36
N GLN A 21 -11.17 -9.00 -4.61
CA GLN A 21 -12.29 -8.63 -5.48
C GLN A 21 -11.82 -8.21 -6.87
N TYR A 22 -10.61 -7.64 -6.98
CA TYR A 22 -10.07 -7.14 -8.24
C TYR A 22 -8.69 -7.71 -8.54
N ASP A 23 -8.38 -7.84 -9.82
CA ASP A 23 -7.09 -8.29 -10.28
C ASP A 23 -6.06 -7.15 -10.29
N PHE A 24 -5.04 -7.27 -9.44
CA PHE A 24 -3.90 -6.37 -9.36
C PHE A 24 -2.72 -6.79 -10.27
N SER A 25 -2.92 -7.72 -11.20
CA SER A 25 -1.92 -8.09 -12.23
C SER A 25 -1.39 -6.90 -13.01
N PHE A 26 -2.17 -5.80 -13.10
CA PHE A 26 -1.73 -4.57 -13.74
C PHE A 26 -0.53 -3.90 -13.06
N LEU A 27 -0.22 -4.23 -11.81
CA LEU A 27 0.98 -3.77 -11.12
C LEU A 27 2.18 -4.67 -11.37
N ALA A 28 2.17 -5.55 -12.37
CA ALA A 28 3.31 -6.36 -12.78
C ALA A 28 3.64 -6.10 -14.27
N PRO A 29 4.77 -5.42 -14.59
CA PRO A 29 5.67 -4.72 -13.66
C PRO A 29 5.04 -3.43 -13.11
N CYS A 30 5.31 -3.15 -11.84
CA CYS A 30 4.87 -1.96 -11.11
C CYS A 30 5.82 -0.81 -11.49
N PRO A 31 5.30 0.35 -11.89
CA PRO A 31 6.14 1.45 -12.37
C PRO A 31 6.82 2.25 -11.25
N ALA A 32 6.39 2.08 -9.99
CA ALA A 32 6.85 2.88 -8.86
C ALA A 32 6.89 2.07 -7.55
N SER A 33 7.78 2.49 -6.64
CA SER A 33 7.77 2.04 -5.24
C SER A 33 6.51 2.56 -4.53
N GLY A 34 6.13 1.93 -3.41
CA GLY A 34 4.91 2.32 -2.72
C GLY A 34 4.75 1.67 -1.35
N MET A 35 3.66 2.05 -0.68
CA MET A 35 3.20 1.43 0.56
C MET A 35 1.86 0.73 0.36
N ILE A 36 1.69 -0.44 0.97
CA ILE A 36 0.40 -1.10 1.18
C ILE A 36 0.17 -1.18 2.68
N ILE A 37 -1.01 -0.77 3.14
CA ILE A 37 -1.42 -0.90 4.54
C ILE A 37 -2.78 -1.58 4.64
N HIS A 38 -2.92 -2.50 5.59
CA HIS A 38 -4.11 -3.33 5.77
C HIS A 38 -4.46 -3.50 7.26
N GLY A 39 -5.73 -3.72 7.58
CA GLY A 39 -6.16 -4.11 8.94
C GLY A 39 -6.15 -5.63 9.10
N ASP A 40 -5.66 -6.17 10.23
CA ASP A 40 -5.63 -7.63 10.44
C ASP A 40 -7.01 -8.23 10.78
N LYS A 41 -8.00 -7.39 11.15
CA LYS A 41 -9.40 -7.74 11.38
C LYS A 41 -10.32 -7.31 10.24
N ASP A 42 -9.78 -7.06 9.05
CA ASP A 42 -10.60 -6.76 7.88
C ASP A 42 -11.44 -7.98 7.46
N GLU A 43 -12.74 -7.92 7.71
CA GLU A 43 -13.72 -8.94 7.31
C GLU A 43 -14.23 -8.79 5.87
N VAL A 44 -13.97 -7.65 5.23
CA VAL A 44 -14.36 -7.35 3.84
C VAL A 44 -13.34 -7.93 2.86
N ILE A 45 -12.05 -7.75 3.16
CA ILE A 45 -10.93 -8.21 2.36
C ILE A 45 -10.00 -9.08 3.22
N PRO A 46 -9.92 -10.40 2.95
CA PRO A 46 -9.04 -11.29 3.70
C PRO A 46 -7.58 -10.86 3.59
N GLN A 47 -6.90 -10.71 4.73
CA GLN A 47 -5.48 -10.33 4.80
C GLN A 47 -4.58 -11.18 3.89
N SER A 48 -4.84 -12.49 3.81
CA SER A 48 -4.09 -13.41 2.93
C SER A 48 -4.11 -13.03 1.45
N SER A 49 -5.14 -12.31 0.98
CA SER A 49 -5.21 -11.81 -0.40
C SER A 49 -4.25 -10.64 -0.61
N VAL A 50 -4.14 -9.77 0.40
CA VAL A 50 -3.22 -8.63 0.41
C VAL A 50 -1.78 -9.10 0.59
N ASP A 51 -1.52 -10.10 1.43
CA ASP A 51 -0.20 -10.72 1.57
C ASP A 51 0.33 -11.24 0.23
N LYS A 52 -0.52 -11.96 -0.52
CA LYS A 52 -0.17 -12.47 -1.87
C LYS A 52 0.14 -11.34 -2.84
N LEU A 53 -0.62 -10.25 -2.79
CA LEU A 53 -0.36 -9.06 -3.60
C LEU A 53 0.99 -8.43 -3.23
N ALA A 54 1.22 -8.15 -1.95
CA ALA A 54 2.47 -7.55 -1.46
C ALA A 54 3.69 -8.41 -1.86
N GLN A 55 3.63 -9.72 -1.62
CA GLN A 55 4.69 -10.65 -2.02
C GLN A 55 4.95 -10.66 -3.53
N LYS A 56 3.89 -10.55 -4.35
CA LYS A 56 4.03 -10.48 -5.82
C LYS A 56 4.72 -9.20 -6.26
N LEU A 57 4.44 -8.07 -5.61
CA LEU A 57 5.07 -6.78 -5.93
C LEU A 57 6.51 -6.70 -5.42
N GLN A 58 6.78 -7.20 -4.21
CA GLN A 58 8.13 -7.25 -3.61
C GLN A 58 9.14 -8.07 -4.42
N LYS A 59 8.68 -9.04 -5.23
CA LYS A 59 9.55 -9.84 -6.11
C LYS A 59 10.11 -9.06 -7.32
N GLN A 60 9.65 -7.83 -7.54
CA GLN A 60 10.06 -7.03 -8.69
C GLN A 60 11.32 -6.21 -8.36
N LYS A 61 12.38 -6.38 -9.15
CA LYS A 61 13.74 -5.89 -8.82
C LYS A 61 13.89 -4.37 -8.70
N ASN A 62 13.00 -3.58 -9.32
CA ASN A 62 13.19 -2.14 -9.49
C ASN A 62 12.29 -1.29 -8.58
N ILE A 63 11.56 -1.92 -7.67
CA ILE A 63 10.63 -1.23 -6.76
C ILE A 63 10.79 -1.74 -5.34
N THR A 64 10.48 -0.87 -4.38
CA THR A 64 10.35 -1.22 -2.97
C THR A 64 8.89 -1.13 -2.57
N ILE A 65 8.39 -2.15 -1.88
CA ILE A 65 7.03 -2.19 -1.36
C ILE A 65 7.10 -2.30 0.15
N ASP A 66 6.72 -1.22 0.81
CA ASP A 66 6.50 -1.16 2.25
C ASP A 66 5.13 -1.77 2.54
N TYR A 67 5.09 -2.92 3.22
CA TYR A 67 3.83 -3.59 3.56
C TYR A 67 3.65 -3.58 5.07
N ARG A 68 2.54 -2.96 5.52
CA ARG A 68 2.22 -2.76 6.92
C ARG A 68 0.85 -3.34 7.25
N THR A 69 0.70 -3.76 8.50
CA THR A 69 -0.58 -4.22 9.03
C THR A 69 -0.85 -3.49 10.34
N ILE A 70 -2.09 -3.00 10.52
CA ILE A 70 -2.55 -2.41 11.78
C ILE A 70 -3.32 -3.48 12.54
N GLU A 71 -2.78 -3.88 13.68
CA GLU A 71 -3.40 -4.85 14.58
C GLU A 71 -4.70 -4.29 15.19
N GLY A 72 -5.74 -5.12 15.24
CA GLY A 72 -7.06 -4.74 15.76
C GLY A 72 -7.93 -3.96 14.78
N SER A 73 -7.41 -3.56 13.62
CA SER A 73 -8.12 -2.72 12.67
C SER A 73 -8.96 -3.52 11.69
N ASP A 74 -10.16 -3.01 11.43
CA ASP A 74 -11.05 -3.48 10.36
C ASP A 74 -10.75 -2.77 9.02
N HIS A 75 -11.63 -2.98 8.04
CA HIS A 75 -11.55 -2.36 6.71
C HIS A 75 -11.63 -0.82 6.74
N PHE A 76 -12.32 -0.26 7.73
CA PHE A 76 -12.68 1.15 7.79
C PHE A 76 -11.72 1.96 8.64
N PHE A 77 -10.91 1.29 9.49
CA PHE A 77 -9.96 1.90 10.40
C PHE A 77 -10.60 2.90 11.39
N SER A 78 -11.89 2.76 11.70
CA SER A 78 -12.67 3.77 12.44
C SER A 78 -12.02 4.18 13.78
N ASP A 79 -11.56 3.19 14.55
CA ASP A 79 -10.85 3.41 15.83
C ASP A 79 -9.32 3.40 15.69
N HIS A 80 -8.82 3.34 14.46
CA HIS A 80 -7.40 3.16 14.10
C HIS A 80 -6.92 4.22 13.10
N LEU A 81 -7.62 5.35 12.99
CA LEU A 81 -7.22 6.46 12.11
C LEU A 81 -5.89 7.09 12.55
N ASP A 82 -5.66 7.24 13.85
CA ASP A 82 -4.40 7.77 14.37
C ASP A 82 -3.19 6.89 14.00
N PRO A 83 -3.18 5.57 14.26
CA PRO A 83 -2.08 4.72 13.81
C PRO A 83 -1.97 4.65 12.27
N LEU A 84 -3.09 4.69 11.53
CA LEU A 84 -3.07 4.78 10.07
C LEU A 84 -2.35 6.04 9.59
N ASN A 85 -2.69 7.20 10.14
CA ASN A 85 -2.05 8.47 9.81
C ASN A 85 -0.56 8.46 10.17
N GLY A 86 -0.20 7.93 11.34
CA GLY A 86 1.21 7.79 11.75
C GLY A 86 2.01 6.93 10.76
N HIS A 87 1.44 5.85 10.24
CA HIS A 87 2.10 5.05 9.21
C HIS A 87 2.25 5.79 7.87
N ILE A 88 1.25 6.59 7.48
CA ILE A 88 1.30 7.40 6.27
C ILE A 88 2.38 8.48 6.39
N GLU A 89 2.39 9.22 7.50
CA GLU A 89 3.39 10.25 7.79
C GLU A 89 4.80 9.69 7.78
N ASP A 90 5.05 8.60 8.52
CA ASP A 90 6.36 7.93 8.54
C ASP A 90 6.82 7.47 7.15
N TYR A 91 5.90 6.98 6.30
CA TYR A 91 6.25 6.61 4.93
C TYR A 91 6.60 7.84 4.08
N LEU A 92 5.82 8.91 4.17
CA LEU A 92 6.05 10.14 3.42
C LEU A 92 7.36 10.82 3.86
N ASP A 93 7.65 10.87 5.16
CA ASP A 93 8.89 11.45 5.69
C ASP A 93 10.14 10.70 5.22
N LYS A 94 10.04 9.37 5.03
CA LYS A 94 11.12 8.54 4.50
C LYS A 94 11.34 8.71 3.00
N THR A 95 10.27 9.00 2.25
CA THR A 95 10.27 8.91 0.79
C THR A 95 10.33 10.25 0.08
N LEU A 96 9.81 11.31 0.71
CA LEU A 96 9.87 12.64 0.17
C LEU A 96 11.15 13.34 0.64
N PRO A 97 11.87 14.03 -0.26
CA PRO A 97 12.99 14.87 0.15
C PRO A 97 12.47 15.95 1.09
N ALA A 98 13.28 16.31 2.10
CA ALA A 98 12.97 17.42 3.00
C ALA A 98 12.57 18.65 2.17
N LYS A 99 11.44 19.25 2.54
CA LYS A 99 10.87 20.40 1.85
C LYS A 99 11.98 21.44 1.66
N ALA A 100 12.34 21.74 0.42
CA ALA A 100 13.27 22.82 0.13
C ALA A 100 12.68 24.10 0.76
N ALA A 101 13.41 24.66 1.72
CA ALA A 101 13.03 25.87 2.44
C ALA A 101 13.03 27.09 1.52
#